data_AF-A0AAW4KGW1-F1
#
_entry.id   AF-A0AAW4KGW1-F1
#
_cell.length_a   1.000
_cell.length_b   1.000
_cell.length_c   1.000
_cell.angle_alpha   90.00
_cell.angle_beta   90.00
_cell.angle_gamma   90.00
#
_symmetry.space_group_name_H-M   'P 1'
#
loop_
_entity.id
_entity.type
_entity.pdbx_description
1 polymer ?
#
loop_
_entity_poly.entity_id
_entity_poly.type
_entity_poly.pdbx_seq_one_letter_code
_entity_poly.pdbx_strand_id
1 'polypeptide(L)'
;CGEPAYEFHLVSESGGAVMTSQGFSVNTSALRPEGYDTLIVSGYLEFRLPEANLLEMVKAASAQSRRVASLCMGIFVLAEAGLLAGKRTT
;
A
#
# COMPACT_ATOMS: atom_id res chain seq x y z
N CYS A 1 -18.62 7.77 -24.70
CA CYS A 1 -17.61 6.70 -24.75
C CYS A 1 -16.81 6.76 -23.45
N GLY A 2 -16.76 5.66 -22.70
CA GLY A 2 -16.30 5.65 -21.31
C GLY A 2 -14.81 5.38 -21.21
N GLU A 3 -14.04 6.42 -20.91
CA GLU A 3 -12.67 6.24 -20.45
C GLU A 3 -12.68 5.61 -19.04
N PRO A 4 -11.70 4.76 -18.71
CA PRO A 4 -11.62 4.15 -17.40
C PRO A 4 -11.49 5.23 -16.33
N ALA A 5 -12.36 5.18 -15.31
CA ALA A 5 -12.35 6.15 -14.21
C ALA A 5 -11.08 6.07 -13.35
N TYR A 6 -10.38 4.93 -13.40
CA TYR A 6 -9.14 4.68 -12.66
C TYR A 6 -8.16 3.88 -13.51
N GLU A 7 -6.89 4.26 -13.40
CA GLU A 7 -5.75 3.41 -13.73
C GLU A 7 -5.29 2.69 -12.45
N PHE A 8 -5.13 1.37 -12.54
CA PHE A 8 -4.74 0.54 -11.40
C PHE A 8 -3.27 0.15 -11.48
N HIS A 9 -2.53 0.41 -10.41
CA HIS A 9 -1.16 -0.05 -10.25
C HIS A 9 -1.08 -1.03 -9.07
N LEU A 10 -0.68 -2.26 -9.34
CA LEU A 10 -0.35 -3.24 -8.30
C LEU A 10 1.12 -3.06 -7.97
N VAL A 11 1.42 -2.72 -6.72
CA VAL A 11 2.74 -2.29 -6.30
C VAL A 11 3.23 -3.09 -5.10
N SER A 12 4.54 -3.34 -5.06
CA SER A 12 5.24 -3.90 -3.89
C SER A 12 6.56 -3.19 -3.70
N GLU A 13 7.25 -3.46 -2.59
CA GLU A 13 8.53 -2.83 -2.27
C GLU A 13 9.54 -2.87 -3.43
N SER A 14 9.81 -4.05 -3.96
CA SER A 14 10.78 -4.28 -5.04
C SER A 14 10.15 -4.53 -6.41
N GLY A 15 8.83 -4.64 -6.49
CA GLY A 15 8.13 -5.16 -7.67
C GLY A 15 8.26 -6.68 -7.82
N GLY A 16 7.76 -7.22 -8.93
CA GLY A 16 7.83 -8.65 -9.25
C GLY A 16 6.62 -9.44 -8.75
N ALA A 17 6.76 -10.77 -8.67
CA ALA A 17 5.68 -11.64 -8.26
C ALA A 17 5.56 -11.69 -6.72
N VAL A 18 4.42 -11.27 -6.18
CA VAL A 18 4.09 -11.36 -4.75
C VAL A 18 3.09 -12.48 -4.53
N MET A 19 3.45 -13.47 -3.73
CA MET A 19 2.56 -14.58 -3.38
C MET A 19 1.42 -14.12 -2.48
N THR A 20 0.19 -14.48 -2.86
CA THR A 20 -1.00 -14.27 -2.03
C THR A 20 -1.28 -15.50 -1.18
N SER A 21 -2.07 -15.31 -0.11
CA SER A 21 -2.57 -16.42 0.72
C SER A 21 -3.46 -17.41 -0.03
N GLN A 22 -3.98 -17.02 -1.20
CA GLN A 22 -4.87 -17.85 -2.01
C GLN A 22 -4.11 -18.85 -2.89
N GLY A 23 -2.78 -18.93 -2.76
CA GLY A 23 -1.95 -19.89 -3.46
C GLY A 23 -1.55 -19.47 -4.88
N PHE A 24 -1.80 -18.23 -5.27
CA PHE A 24 -1.34 -17.65 -6.55
C PHE A 24 -0.54 -16.36 -6.32
N SER A 25 0.34 -16.01 -7.26
CA SER A 25 1.08 -14.75 -7.25
C SER A 25 0.36 -13.64 -8.01
N VAL A 26 0.63 -12.41 -7.59
CA VAL A 26 0.24 -11.18 -8.28
C VAL A 26 1.51 -10.50 -8.76
N ASN A 27 1.53 -10.11 -10.04
CA ASN A 27 2.64 -9.34 -10.59
C ASN A 27 2.48 -7.87 -10.20
N THR A 28 3.53 -7.29 -9.64
CA THR A 28 3.57 -5.91 -9.19
C THR A 28 4.73 -5.15 -9.84
N SER A 29 4.60 -3.83 -9.90
CA SER A 29 5.73 -2.93 -10.11
C SER A 29 6.29 -2.44 -8.78
N ALA A 30 7.52 -1.92 -8.79
CA ALA A 30 8.09 -1.28 -7.61
C ALA A 30 7.24 -0.08 -7.16
N LEU A 31 7.08 0.07 -5.85
CA LEU A 31 6.40 1.20 -5.25
C LEU A 31 7.18 2.48 -5.52
N ARG A 32 6.46 3.51 -5.96
CA ARG A 32 7.02 4.79 -6.38
C ARG A 32 6.92 5.80 -5.23
N PRO A 33 8.03 6.43 -4.82
CA PRO A 33 8.00 7.45 -3.78
C PRO A 33 7.24 8.71 -4.21
N GLU A 34 7.02 8.90 -5.52
CA GLU A 34 6.22 10.00 -6.07
C GLU A 34 4.72 9.88 -5.74
N GLY A 35 4.28 8.77 -5.16
CA GLY A 35 2.89 8.56 -4.72
C GLY A 35 1.92 8.28 -5.86
N TYR A 36 0.64 8.20 -5.50
CA TYR A 36 -0.48 7.92 -6.41
C TYR A 36 -1.67 8.81 -6.06
N ASP A 37 -2.62 8.98 -6.97
CA ASP A 37 -3.89 9.68 -6.64
C ASP A 37 -4.61 9.03 -5.45
N THR A 38 -4.53 7.70 -5.34
CA THR A 38 -5.06 6.94 -4.22
C THR A 38 -4.15 5.77 -3.91
N LEU A 39 -3.56 5.78 -2.72
CA LEU A 39 -2.75 4.68 -2.20
C LEU A 39 -3.61 3.81 -1.29
N ILE A 40 -3.67 2.51 -1.59
CA ILE A 40 -4.41 1.52 -0.79
C ILE A 40 -3.42 0.47 -0.31
N VAL A 41 -3.24 0.38 1.01
CA VAL A 41 -2.40 -0.65 1.64
C VAL A 41 -3.24 -1.90 1.87
N SER A 42 -2.90 -2.98 1.17
CA SER A 42 -3.58 -4.27 1.33
C SER A 42 -3.30 -4.88 2.72
N GLY A 43 -4.26 -5.65 3.22
CA GLY A 43 -4.04 -6.49 4.39
C GLY A 43 -3.20 -7.72 4.08
N TYR A 44 -2.43 -8.17 5.05
CA TYR A 44 -1.71 -9.45 5.05
C TYR A 44 -2.33 -10.40 6.07
N LEU A 45 -2.25 -11.71 5.85
CA LEU A 45 -2.76 -12.71 6.80
C LEU A 45 -1.80 -13.01 7.95
N GLU A 46 -0.49 -12.90 7.71
CA GLU A 46 0.53 -13.16 8.73
C GLU A 46 1.05 -11.84 9.28
N PHE A 47 0.94 -11.64 10.60
CA PHE A 47 1.48 -10.46 11.25
C PHE A 47 3.01 -10.50 11.24
N ARG A 48 3.60 -9.95 10.17
CA ARG A 48 5.02 -9.65 10.08
C ARG A 48 5.20 -8.14 10.23
N LEU A 49 6.14 -7.75 11.08
CA LEU A 49 6.54 -6.35 11.17
C LEU A 49 7.05 -5.93 9.78
N PRO A 50 6.48 -4.86 9.18
CA PRO A 50 6.97 -4.36 7.90
C PRO A 50 8.42 -3.93 8.04
N GLU A 51 9.22 -4.21 7.01
CA GLU A 51 10.62 -3.79 6.99
C GLU A 51 10.71 -2.26 7.03
N ALA A 52 11.76 -1.72 7.66
CA ALA A 52 11.95 -0.28 7.79
C ALA A 52 11.96 0.45 6.43
N ASN A 53 12.48 -0.21 5.39
CA ASN A 53 12.50 0.33 4.04
C ASN A 53 11.08 0.47 3.46
N LEU A 54 10.24 -0.56 3.60
CA LEU A 54 8.83 -0.51 3.19
C LEU A 54 8.07 0.61 3.92
N LEU A 55 8.31 0.79 5.22
CA LEU A 55 7.68 1.85 6.00
C LEU A 55 8.03 3.26 5.47
N GLU A 56 9.31 3.51 5.20
CA GLU A 56 9.76 4.79 4.64
C GLU A 56 9.20 5.02 3.22
N MET A 57 9.16 3.99 2.38
CA MET A 57 8.56 4.10 1.04
C MET A 57 7.06 4.39 1.11
N VAL A 58 6.32 3.69 1.98
CA VAL A 58 4.88 3.94 2.18
C VAL A 58 4.64 5.35 2.71
N LYS A 59 5.47 5.82 3.63
CA LYS A 59 5.40 7.18 4.16
C LYS A 59 5.66 8.24 3.08
N ALA A 60 6.69 8.04 2.25
CA ALA A 60 7.00 8.93 1.12
C ALA A 60 5.86 8.96 0.10
N ALA A 61 5.40 7.78 -0.35
CA ALA A 61 4.29 7.68 -1.29
C ALA A 61 3.00 8.28 -0.72
N SER A 62 2.71 8.07 0.57
CA SER A 62 1.53 8.61 1.24
C SER A 62 1.56 10.14 1.32
N ALA A 63 2.74 10.75 1.52
CA ALA A 63 2.88 12.20 1.57
C ALA A 63 2.51 12.87 0.24
N GLN A 64 2.76 12.17 -0.87
CA GLN A 64 2.46 12.63 -2.22
C GLN A 64 1.09 12.16 -2.73
N SER A 65 0.38 11.33 -1.97
CA SER A 65 -0.91 10.77 -2.37
C SER A 65 -2.07 11.59 -1.83
N ARG A 66 -3.07 11.86 -2.68
CA ARG A 66 -4.26 12.64 -2.28
C ARG A 66 -5.16 11.86 -1.32
N ARG A 67 -5.23 10.54 -1.47
CA ARG A 67 -6.03 9.65 -0.64
C ARG A 67 -5.19 8.47 -0.20
N VAL A 68 -5.26 8.13 1.08
CA VAL A 68 -4.60 6.95 1.65
C VAL A 68 -5.64 6.13 2.39
N ALA A 69 -5.71 4.85 2.08
CA ALA A 69 -6.61 3.89 2.71
C ALA A 69 -5.88 2.58 3.00
N SER A 70 -6.46 1.75 3.86
CA SER A 70 -5.98 0.40 4.13
C SER A 70 -7.12 -0.59 4.19
N LEU A 71 -6.83 -1.85 3.90
CA LEU A 71 -7.76 -2.97 4.03
C LEU A 71 -7.35 -3.88 5.18
N CYS A 72 -8.29 -4.30 6.02
CA CYS A 72 -8.08 -5.29 7.09
C CYS A 72 -6.84 -4.95 7.95
N MET A 73 -5.83 -5.84 7.99
CA MET A 73 -4.59 -5.64 8.75
C MET A 73 -3.58 -4.67 8.12
N GLY A 74 -3.85 -4.13 6.92
CA GLY A 74 -2.99 -3.12 6.29
C GLY A 74 -2.90 -1.81 7.09
N ILE A 75 -3.83 -1.60 8.02
CA ILE A 75 -3.84 -0.43 8.92
C ILE A 75 -2.59 -0.40 9.83
N PHE A 76 -2.01 -1.55 10.18
CA PHE A 76 -0.80 -1.61 11.01
C PHE A 76 0.40 -0.99 10.30
N VAL A 77 0.54 -1.16 8.98
CA VAL A 77 1.60 -0.50 8.20
C VAL A 77 1.41 1.01 8.23
N LEU A 78 0.17 1.51 8.12
CA LEU A 78 -0.10 2.94 8.22
C LEU A 78 0.15 3.46 9.65
N ALA A 79 -0.13 2.65 10.67
CA ALA A 79 0.11 2.98 12.08
C ALA A 79 1.61 3.13 12.35
N GLU A 80 2.40 2.12 11.96
CA GLU A 80 3.86 2.10 12.11
C GLU A 80 4.55 3.18 11.27
N ALA A 81 4.00 3.52 10.09
CA ALA A 81 4.46 4.65 9.30
C ALA A 81 4.11 6.03 9.92
N GLY A 82 3.38 6.06 11.04
CA GLY A 82 2.98 7.28 11.74
C GLY A 82 1.84 8.05 11.05
N LEU A 83 1.16 7.44 10.07
CA LEU A 83 0.18 8.11 9.23
C LEU A 83 -1.20 8.24 9.88
N LEU A 84 -1.42 7.56 11.01
CA LEU A 84 -2.72 7.52 11.70
C LEU A 84 -2.83 8.52 12.86
N ALA A 85 -1.75 9.22 13.22
CA ALA A 85 -1.76 10.17 14.33
C ALA A 85 -2.83 11.26 14.12
N GLY A 86 -3.78 11.36 15.07
CA GLY A 86 -4.86 12.34 15.03
C GLY A 86 -5.95 12.09 13.98
N LYS A 87 -5.97 10.92 13.33
CA LYS A 87 -6.99 10.55 12.34
C LYS A 87 -7.99 9.56 12.92
N ARG A 88 -9.27 9.67 12.52
CA ARG A 88 -10.28 8.65 12.81
C ARG A 88 -10.12 7.51 11.79
N THR A 89 -9.96 6.30 12.28
CA THR A 89 -9.80 5.07 11.50
C THR A 89 -10.83 4.03 11.98
N THR A 90 -11.14 3.05 11.13
CA THR A 90 -12.08 1.94 11.40
C THR A 90 -11.48 0.64 10.90
#